data_AF-A0A968N875-F1
#
_entry.id   AF-A0A968N875-F1
#
_cell.length_a   1.000
_cell.length_b   1.000
_cell.length_c   1.000
_cell.angle_alpha   90.00
_cell.angle_beta   90.00
_cell.angle_gamma   90.00
#
_symmetry.space_group_name_H-M   'P 1'
#
loop_
_entity.id
_entity.type
_entity.pdbx_description
1 polymer ?
#
loop_
_entity_poly.entity_id
_entity_poly.type
_entity_poly.pdbx_seq_one_letter_code
_entity_poly.pdbx_strand_id
1 'polypeptide(L)' 'MGQGTGLGLYVSYQIVVEKHGGRIECQSEPGIGTQMTIHLPWRSPATAPERVGELNAVASS' A
#
# COMPACT_ATOMS: atom_id res chain seq x y z
N MET A 1 25.72 14.44 -8.98
CA MET A 1 25.00 13.92 -7.80
C MET A 1 23.61 13.51 -8.26
N GLY A 2 23.28 12.22 -8.26
CA GLY A 2 21.95 11.75 -8.68
C GLY A 2 20.91 12.19 -7.66
N GLN A 3 20.10 13.20 -7.99
CA GLN A 3 18.98 13.59 -7.15
C GLN A 3 17.84 12.61 -7.41
N GLY A 4 17.64 11.66 -6.49
CA GLY A 4 16.43 10.86 -6.48
C GLY A 4 15.20 11.77 -6.36
N THR A 5 14.10 11.39 -6.98
CA THR A 5 12.84 12.16 -6.99
C THR A 5 12.11 12.18 -5.64
N GLY A 6 12.66 11.53 -4.61
CA GLY A 6 12.02 11.39 -3.29
C GLY A 6 10.82 10.43 -3.27
N LEU A 7 10.53 9.75 -4.38
CA LEU A 7 9.30 8.95 -4.52
C LEU A 7 9.37 7.57 -3.84
N GLY A 8 10.54 7.12 -3.37
CA GLY A 8 10.72 5.76 -2.86
C GLY A 8 9.77 5.42 -1.70
N LEU A 9 9.65 6.32 -0.71
CA LEU A 9 8.77 6.08 0.43
C LEU A 9 7.28 6.20 0.06
N TYR A 10 6.95 7.08 -0.89
CA TYR A 10 5.58 7.22 -1.41
C TYR A 10 5.13 5.92 -2.08
N VAL A 11 5.96 5.36 -2.97
CA VAL A 11 5.68 4.08 -3.63
C VAL A 11 5.54 2.95 -2.61
N SER A 12 6.42 2.90 -1.60
CA SER A 12 6.32 1.92 -0.52
C SER A 12 5.01 2.04 0.26
N TYR A 13 4.53 3.26 0.55
CA TYR A 13 3.26 3.48 1.24
C TYR A 13 2.07 2.96 0.42
N GLN A 14 2.01 3.31 -0.87
CA GLN A 14 0.98 2.83 -1.80
C GLN A 14 0.94 1.29 -1.84
N ILE A 15 2.11 0.65 -1.90
CA ILE A 15 2.20 -0.81 -1.96
C ILE A 15 1.81 -1.42 -0.61
N VAL A 16 2.50 -1.07 0.48
CA VAL A 16 2.37 -1.77 1.75
C VAL A 16 1.05 -1.44 2.43
N VAL A 17 0.68 -0.16 2.51
CA VAL A 17 -0.47 0.29 3.30
C VAL A 17 -1.74 0.22 2.47
N GLU A 18 -1.77 0.89 1.32
CA GLU A 18 -3.01 1.02 0.54
C GLU A 18 -3.40 -0.28 -0.15
N LYS A 19 -2.46 -0.92 -0.86
CA LYS A 19 -2.76 -2.14 -1.62
C LYS A 19 -2.84 -3.39 -0.75
N HIS A 20 -1.99 -3.51 0.27
CA HIS A 20 -1.89 -4.75 1.06
C HIS A 20 -2.48 -4.65 2.47
N GLY A 21 -2.90 -3.47 2.93
CA GLY A 21 -3.41 -3.29 4.30
C GLY A 21 -2.36 -3.56 5.38
N GLY A 22 -1.08 -3.44 5.03
CA GLY A 22 0.05 -3.55 5.94
C GLY A 22 0.37 -2.24 6.65
N ARG A 23 1.54 -2.19 7.29
CA ARG A 23 2.04 -1.00 8.01
C ARG A 23 3.54 -0.83 7.84
N ILE A 24 3.99 0.41 7.82
CA ILE A 24 5.40 0.80 7.81
C ILE A 24 5.72 1.51 9.13
N GLU A 25 6.80 1.11 9.80
CA GLU A 25 7.34 1.75 10.99
C GLU A 25 8.73 2.30 10.71
N CYS A 26 9.05 3.45 11.32
CA CYS A 26 10.37 4.06 11.25
C CYS A 26 10.91 4.27 12.67
N GLN A 27 12.11 3.78 12.91
CA GLN A 27 12.88 4.06 14.12
C GLN A 27 14.21 4.67 13.67
N SER A 28 14.53 5.87 14.12
CA SER A 28 15.73 6.58 13.72
C SER A 28 16.36 7.25 14.92
N GLU A 29 17.66 7.11 15.03
CA GLU A 29 18.47 7.76 16.07
C GLU A 29 19.65 8.50 15.40
N PRO A 30 19.79 9.82 15.63
CA PRO A 30 20.87 10.60 15.05
C PRO A 30 22.24 10.04 15.40
N GLY A 31 23.09 9.86 14.37
CA GLY A 31 24.43 9.31 14.55
C GLY A 31 24.50 7.79 14.69
N ILE A 32 23.36 7.09 14.78
CA ILE A 32 23.30 5.61 14.82
C ILE A 32 22.73 5.07 13.51
N GLY A 33 21.62 5.65 13.04
CA GLY A 33 21.03 5.29 11.75
C GLY A 33 19.51 5.25 11.79
N THR A 34 18.95 4.60 10.79
CA THR A 34 17.50 4.48 10.60
C THR A 34 17.14 3.05 10.24
N GLN A 35 16.16 2.51 10.95
CA GLN A 35 15.53 1.23 10.67
C GLN A 35 14.09 1.47 10.21
N MET A 36 13.74 0.87 9.07
CA MET A 36 12.37 0.81 8.56
C MET A 36 11.86 -0.62 8.70
N THR A 37 10.73 -0.82 9.35
CA THR A 37 10.11 -2.15 9.52
C THR A 37 8.80 -2.20 8.74
N ILE A 38 8.64 -3.23 7.91
CA ILE A 38 7.47 -3.44 7.07
C ILE A 38 6.68 -4.63 7.62
N HIS A 39 5.41 -4.40 7.94
CA HIS A 39 4.47 -5.41 8.38
C HIS A 39 3.47 -5.69 7.25
N LEU A 40 3.39 -6.94 6.82
CA LEU A 40 2.40 -7.39 5.84
C LEU A 40 1.49 -8.44 6.48
N PRO A 41 0.18 -8.41 6.19
CA PRO A 41 -0.72 -9.44 6.69
C PRO A 41 -0.43 -10.76 5.99
N TRP A 42 -0.45 -11.85 6.74
CA TRP A 42 -0.20 -13.20 6.22
C TRP A 42 -1.25 -13.65 5.20
N ARG A 43 -2.48 -13.15 5.34
CA ARG A 43 -3.55 -13.28 4.36
C ARG A 43 -3.82 -11.90 3.80
N SER A 44 -3.89 -11.77 2.48
CA SER A 44 -4.42 -10.54 1.88
C SER A 44 -5.77 -10.23 2.52
N PRO A 45 -6.07 -8.94 2.81
CA PRO A 45 -7.44 -8.57 3.13
C PRO A 45 -8.29 -9.15 2.00
N ALA A 46 -9.30 -9.97 2.34
CA ALA A 46 -10.18 -10.54 1.34
C ALA A 46 -10.62 -9.36 0.48
N THR A 47 -10.17 -9.33 -0.76
CA THR A 47 -10.59 -8.34 -1.73
C THR A 47 -12.09 -8.50 -1.76
N ALA A 48 -12.82 -7.60 -1.10
CA ALA A 48 -14.25 -7.48 -1.32
C ALA A 48 -14.36 -7.40 -2.84
N PRO A 49 -15.15 -8.28 -3.48
CA PRO A 49 -15.17 -8.36 -4.93
C PRO A 49 -15.39 -6.94 -5.43
N GLU A 50 -14.41 -6.43 -6.16
CA GLU A 50 -14.53 -5.24 -6.98
C GLU A 50 -15.89 -5.37 -7.66
N ARG A 51 -16.82 -4.44 -7.42
CA ARG A 51 -18.21 -4.57 -7.85
C ARG A 51 -18.23 -4.80 -9.36
N VAL A 52 -18.23 -6.06 -9.78
CA VAL A 52 -18.44 -6.47 -11.17
C VAL A 52 -19.88 -6.10 -11.47
N GLY A 53 -20.06 -4.98 -12.16
CA GLY A 53 -21.34 -4.57 -12.74
C GLY A 53 -22.22 -3.74 -11.81
N GLU A 54 -21.92 -2.45 -11.69
CA GLU A 54 -23.01 -1.49 -11.82
C GLU A 54 -23.60 -1.71 -13.23
N LEU A 55 -24.87 -2.14 -13.30
CA LEU A 55 -25.74 -2.01 -14.48
C LEU A 55 -25.76 -3.13 -15.56
N ASN A 56 -25.99 -4.41 -15.18
CA ASN A 56 -26.74 -5.33 -16.06
C ASN A 56 -28.28 -5.12 -16.02
N ALA A 57 -28.74 -3.99 -15.45
CA ALA A 57 -30.16 -3.68 -15.28
C ALA A 57 -30.78 -2.89 -16.46
N VAL A 58 -30.16 -2.91 -17.66
CA VAL A 58 -30.79 -2.41 -18.90
C VAL A 58 -31.42 -3.56 -19.74
N ALA A 59 -31.46 -4.77 -19.21
CA ALA A 59 -32.17 -5.89 -19.85
C ALA A 59 -33.37 -6.31 -18.98
N SER A 60 -34.52 -5.68 -19.20
CA SER A 60 -35.87 -6.29 -19.25
C SER A 60 -36.97 -5.30 -18.88
N SER A 61 -37.77 -4.93 -19.90
CA SER A 61 -39.09 -4.23 -19.90
C SER A 61 -39.06 -2.74 -20.21
#